data_AF-X7E268-F1
#
_entry.id   AF-X7E268-F1
#
_cell.length_a   1.000
_cell.length_b   1.000
_cell.length_c   1.000
_cell.angle_alpha   90.00
_cell.angle_beta   90.00
_cell.angle_gamma   90.00
#
_symmetry.space_group_name_H-M   'P 1'
#
loop_
_entity.id
_entity.type
_entity.pdbx_description
1 polymer ?
#
loop_
_entity_poly.entity_id
_entity_poly.type
_entity_poly.pdbx_seq_one_letter_code
_entity_poly.pdbx_strand_id
1 'polypeptide(L)'
;MQQIILFLCLCILALPAFANEKQAEFVFEQDEMFPHYMARAEKYLYEKKLWINEVNKNRELNAVMPFELLPDADVCKEGKRVGVLLSHGLSDSPFSMRDPARALQAACYHVRVILLPGHGTRMEDLLSVSRDDWRDSFRNAADQFSKEVDVLYVGGFSTGGTLAAEYAWNNASAVAGAILFSPSFKINSGIDWLSPWLALVKDWLDFYVSDDFAKYASIPVPAIAEVYKLSKEVRGLILDDPKKLPVYIAMSQDDQTVDSSVTEEVFDGGMIGSNSRMTVYSKEQESGSRERVKVYNTDWPQFRILGLSHMSVHGSPANPYYGEAGEYRICAWHLADEPLYQTCFTDMDNWFGERSDGLLEKSPHAARISWNPDFDLLMQDIVSFMRVNK
;
A
#
# COMPACT_ATOMS: atom_id res chain seq x y z
N MET A 1 -41.26 -13.97 -59.72
CA MET A 1 -41.01 -13.20 -58.48
C MET A 1 -39.81 -13.84 -57.79
N GLN A 2 -38.55 -13.55 -58.14
CA GLN A 2 -37.84 -12.28 -57.98
C GLN A 2 -38.20 -11.57 -56.66
N GLN A 3 -37.30 -11.62 -55.68
CA GLN A 3 -36.62 -10.44 -55.10
C GLN A 3 -35.79 -10.87 -53.86
N ILE A 4 -34.45 -10.84 -53.97
CA ILE A 4 -33.51 -9.81 -53.51
C ILE A 4 -32.78 -10.32 -52.26
N ILE A 5 -31.58 -10.86 -52.50
CA ILE A 5 -30.50 -11.00 -51.52
C ILE A 5 -29.94 -9.59 -51.31
N LEU A 6 -30.15 -9.01 -50.13
CA LEU A 6 -29.54 -7.73 -49.78
C LEU A 6 -28.16 -8.00 -49.16
N PHE A 7 -27.13 -7.90 -49.99
CA PHE A 7 -25.76 -7.67 -49.55
C PHE A 7 -25.71 -6.29 -48.89
N LEU A 8 -25.51 -6.21 -47.56
CA LEU A 8 -25.05 -4.97 -46.94
C LEU A 8 -23.52 -4.99 -46.87
N CYS A 9 -22.94 -4.12 -47.69
CA CYS A 9 -21.51 -3.87 -47.80
C CYS A 9 -21.02 -3.05 -46.59
N LEU A 10 -19.76 -3.29 -46.24
CA LEU A 10 -18.96 -2.67 -45.18
C LEU A 10 -19.12 -1.14 -45.04
N CYS A 11 -19.17 -0.68 -43.79
CA CYS A 11 -18.51 0.56 -43.37
C CYS A 11 -17.67 0.25 -42.13
N ILE A 12 -16.45 -0.26 -42.34
CA ILE A 12 -15.41 -0.21 -41.32
C ILE A 12 -15.00 1.26 -41.24
N LEU A 13 -15.57 1.97 -40.26
CA LEU A 13 -15.02 3.24 -39.81
C LEU A 13 -13.71 2.92 -39.10
N ALA A 14 -12.60 3.00 -39.83
CA ALA A 14 -11.28 3.11 -39.24
C ALA A 14 -11.21 4.46 -38.51
N LEU A 15 -11.57 4.48 -37.22
CA LEU A 15 -11.29 5.60 -36.35
C LEU A 15 -9.79 5.60 -36.05
N PRO A 16 -9.05 6.69 -36.31
CA PRO A 16 -7.72 6.85 -35.76
C PRO A 16 -7.91 7.28 -34.30
N ALA A 17 -8.22 6.33 -33.42
CA ALA A 17 -8.09 6.57 -32.00
C ALA A 17 -6.63 6.27 -31.64
N PHE A 18 -5.73 7.21 -31.94
CA PHE A 18 -4.64 7.45 -31.02
C PHE A 18 -5.32 7.88 -29.72
N ALA A 19 -5.60 6.91 -28.85
CA ALA A 19 -5.89 7.19 -27.47
C ALA A 19 -4.63 7.90 -26.96
N ASN A 20 -4.71 9.22 -26.86
CA ASN A 20 -3.71 10.00 -26.18
C ASN A 20 -3.84 9.55 -24.71
N GLU A 21 -3.07 8.52 -24.32
CA GLU A 21 -2.97 8.08 -22.94
C GLU A 21 -2.63 9.33 -22.14
N LYS A 22 -3.59 9.80 -21.33
CA LYS A 22 -3.36 10.92 -20.44
C LYS A 22 -2.41 10.40 -19.36
N GLN A 23 -1.12 10.64 -19.57
CA GLN A 23 -0.11 10.44 -18.55
C GLN A 23 -0.45 11.30 -17.33
N ALA A 24 -0.23 10.77 -16.13
CA ALA A 24 -0.47 11.51 -14.91
C ALA A 24 0.34 12.82 -14.87
N GLU A 25 -0.23 13.87 -14.28
CA GLU A 25 0.40 15.21 -14.22
C GLU A 25 1.69 15.21 -13.39
N PHE A 26 1.82 14.28 -12.44
CA PHE A 26 2.99 14.12 -11.58
C PHE A 26 3.42 12.66 -11.53
N VAL A 27 4.61 12.37 -12.05
CA VAL A 27 5.29 11.07 -12.08
C VAL A 27 6.76 11.30 -11.67
N PHE A 28 7.39 10.31 -11.05
CA PHE A 28 8.85 10.34 -10.85
C PHE A 28 9.55 10.25 -12.21
N GLU A 29 10.32 11.28 -12.59
CA GLU A 29 10.90 11.35 -13.94
C GLU A 29 12.14 10.45 -14.07
N GLN A 30 12.38 9.93 -15.27
CA GLN A 30 13.56 9.09 -15.52
C GLN A 30 14.85 9.85 -15.21
N ASP A 31 15.74 9.22 -14.44
CA ASP A 31 17.02 9.78 -13.99
C ASP A 31 16.93 11.06 -13.12
N GLU A 32 15.73 11.39 -12.62
CA GLU A 32 15.53 12.53 -11.74
C GLU A 32 16.15 12.29 -10.35
N MET A 33 17.01 13.21 -9.90
CA MET A 33 17.57 13.17 -8.56
C MET A 33 16.47 13.35 -7.50
N PHE A 34 16.52 12.55 -6.43
CA PHE A 34 15.49 12.57 -5.38
C PHE A 34 15.21 13.97 -4.77
N PRO A 35 16.21 14.85 -4.53
CA PRO A 35 15.93 16.22 -4.08
C PRO A 35 15.13 17.06 -5.08
N HIS A 36 15.32 16.86 -6.39
CA HIS A 36 14.52 17.55 -7.41
C HIS A 36 13.09 17.03 -7.43
N TYR A 37 12.92 15.70 -7.31
CA TYR A 37 11.61 15.07 -7.20
C TYR A 37 10.83 15.60 -5.98
N MET A 38 11.48 15.70 -4.81
CA MET A 38 10.85 16.30 -3.62
C MET A 38 10.46 17.76 -3.85
N ALA A 39 11.32 18.57 -4.46
CA ALA A 39 10.99 19.98 -4.74
C ALA A 39 9.80 20.14 -5.71
N ARG A 40 9.70 19.28 -6.73
CA ARG A 40 8.51 19.25 -7.62
C ARG A 40 7.27 18.76 -6.88
N ALA A 41 7.40 17.74 -6.05
CA ALA A 41 6.31 17.20 -5.24
C ALA A 41 5.74 18.28 -4.31
N GLU A 42 6.59 19.05 -3.64
CA GLU A 42 6.18 20.13 -2.75
C GLU A 42 5.33 21.17 -3.48
N LYS A 43 5.80 21.64 -4.64
CA LYS A 43 5.05 22.60 -5.47
C LYS A 43 3.72 22.00 -5.94
N TYR A 44 3.74 20.79 -6.47
CA TYR A 44 2.56 20.09 -6.97
C TYR A 44 1.50 19.92 -5.87
N LEU A 45 1.91 19.46 -4.69
CA LEU A 45 1.02 19.27 -3.54
C LEU A 45 0.48 20.59 -3.02
N TYR A 46 1.32 21.64 -2.93
CA TYR A 46 0.87 22.94 -2.45
C TYR A 46 -0.23 23.54 -3.34
N GLU A 47 -0.12 23.33 -4.67
CA GLU A 47 -1.08 23.83 -5.65
C GLU A 47 -2.38 23.00 -5.72
N LYS A 48 -2.31 21.69 -5.49
CA LYS A 48 -3.41 20.75 -5.82
C LYS A 48 -4.09 20.13 -4.61
N LYS A 49 -3.43 20.06 -3.45
CA LYS A 49 -3.98 19.40 -2.27
C LYS A 49 -5.23 20.11 -1.79
N LEU A 50 -6.25 19.31 -1.50
CA LEU A 50 -7.41 19.76 -0.73
C LEU A 50 -7.02 19.74 0.76
N TRP A 51 -6.98 20.93 1.37
CA TRP A 51 -6.58 21.10 2.77
C TRP A 51 -7.77 20.83 3.69
N ILE A 52 -7.57 19.98 4.70
CA ILE A 52 -8.61 19.71 5.70
C ILE A 52 -8.59 20.81 6.77
N ASN A 53 -7.39 21.23 7.16
CA ASN A 53 -7.11 22.31 8.08
C ASN A 53 -6.31 23.41 7.37
N GLU A 54 -7.05 24.41 6.90
CA GLU A 54 -6.50 25.61 6.23
C GLU A 54 -5.49 26.39 7.09
N VAL A 55 -5.52 26.23 8.42
CA VAL A 55 -4.59 26.90 9.35
C VAL A 55 -3.26 26.15 9.45
N ASN A 56 -3.26 24.82 9.28
CA ASN A 56 -2.06 23.99 9.46
C ASN A 56 -1.67 23.21 8.19
N LYS A 57 -1.66 23.90 7.05
CA LYS A 57 -1.25 23.33 5.76
C LYS A 57 0.12 22.67 5.79
N ASN A 58 1.07 23.24 6.55
CA ASN A 58 2.42 22.69 6.63
C ASN A 58 2.45 21.29 7.25
N ARG A 59 1.62 21.02 8.27
CA ARG A 59 1.49 19.67 8.85
C ARG A 59 0.98 18.68 7.81
N GLU A 60 -0.08 19.05 7.09
CA GLU A 60 -0.70 18.18 6.09
C GLU A 60 0.20 17.97 4.86
N LEU A 61 0.89 19.02 4.42
CA LEU A 61 1.86 18.94 3.35
C LEU A 61 2.96 17.97 3.74
N ASN A 62 3.59 18.19 4.90
CA ASN A 62 4.63 17.30 5.39
C ASN A 62 4.13 15.85 5.46
N ALA A 63 2.89 15.62 5.90
CA ALA A 63 2.29 14.29 6.00
C ALA A 63 2.34 13.49 4.70
N VAL A 64 2.05 14.13 3.57
CA VAL A 64 1.91 13.48 2.26
C VAL A 64 3.13 13.63 1.34
N MET A 65 4.13 14.40 1.75
CA MET A 65 5.37 14.58 0.99
C MET A 65 6.18 13.27 0.87
N PRO A 66 6.78 12.99 -0.30
CA PRO A 66 7.86 12.00 -0.37
C PRO A 66 9.03 12.46 0.50
N PHE A 67 9.82 11.50 1.02
CA PHE A 67 10.90 11.83 1.93
C PHE A 67 12.06 10.83 1.88
N GLU A 68 13.20 11.27 2.38
CA GLU A 68 14.44 10.52 2.48
C GLU A 68 14.96 10.55 3.92
N LEU A 69 15.39 9.39 4.42
CA LEU A 69 16.01 9.23 5.72
C LEU A 69 17.39 8.62 5.54
N LEU A 70 18.42 9.37 5.94
CA LEU A 70 19.80 8.89 5.99
C LEU A 70 20.09 8.25 7.36
N PRO A 71 20.90 7.18 7.41
CA PRO A 71 21.43 6.65 8.66
C PRO A 71 22.16 7.73 9.45
N ASP A 72 22.06 7.68 10.79
CA ASP A 72 22.82 8.56 11.67
C ASP A 72 24.32 8.22 11.57
N ALA A 73 25.14 9.17 11.12
CA ALA A 73 26.56 8.97 10.90
C ALA A 73 27.36 8.72 12.19
N ASP A 74 26.87 9.16 13.34
CA ASP A 74 27.54 8.96 14.64
C ASP A 74 27.24 7.57 15.23
N VAL A 75 26.12 6.96 14.84
CA VAL A 75 25.66 5.65 15.34
C VAL A 75 25.99 4.52 14.36
N CYS A 76 25.86 4.78 13.06
CA CYS A 76 25.96 3.79 12.01
C CYS A 76 27.39 3.71 11.45
N LYS A 77 28.03 2.56 11.66
CA LYS A 77 29.40 2.30 11.21
C LYS A 77 29.51 2.27 9.69
N GLU A 78 30.69 2.63 9.18
CA GLU A 78 31.04 2.53 7.77
C GLU A 78 30.94 1.07 7.26
N GLY A 79 30.39 0.92 6.05
CA GLY A 79 30.14 -0.36 5.38
C GLY A 79 29.44 -0.13 4.05
N LYS A 80 28.91 -1.20 3.42
CA LYS A 80 28.05 -1.05 2.23
C LYS A 80 26.84 -0.18 2.57
N ARG A 81 26.56 0.81 1.73
CA ARG A 81 25.33 1.61 1.79
C ARG A 81 24.17 0.74 1.31
N VAL A 82 23.29 0.37 2.23
CA VAL A 82 22.09 -0.43 1.91
C VAL A 82 20.89 0.50 1.84
N GLY A 83 20.30 0.60 0.65
CA GLY A 83 19.10 1.38 0.36
C GLY A 83 17.82 0.55 0.48
N VAL A 84 16.74 1.18 0.95
CA VAL A 84 15.38 0.64 0.92
C VAL A 84 14.44 1.65 0.28
N LEU A 85 13.90 1.33 -0.89
CA LEU A 85 12.82 2.11 -1.49
C LEU A 85 11.48 1.58 -1.01
N LEU A 86 10.62 2.45 -0.48
CA LEU A 86 9.26 2.12 -0.04
C LEU A 86 8.21 2.91 -0.83
N SER A 87 7.07 2.27 -1.07
CA SER A 87 5.86 2.92 -1.63
C SER A 87 4.63 2.62 -0.79
N HIS A 88 3.74 3.60 -0.69
CA HIS A 88 2.44 3.45 -0.04
C HIS A 88 1.41 2.73 -0.93
N GLY A 89 0.23 2.44 -0.36
CA GLY A 89 -0.89 1.79 -1.05
C GLY A 89 -1.85 2.75 -1.74
N LEU A 90 -2.83 2.21 -2.48
CA LEU A 90 -3.91 2.99 -3.08
C LEU A 90 -4.67 3.79 -2.01
N SER A 91 -5.05 5.02 -2.36
CA SER A 91 -5.76 5.98 -1.50
C SER A 91 -4.95 6.56 -0.34
N ASP A 92 -3.74 6.06 -0.12
CA ASP A 92 -2.83 6.47 0.95
C ASP A 92 -1.86 7.56 0.50
N SER A 93 -0.85 7.83 1.32
CA SER A 93 0.27 8.71 1.00
C SER A 93 1.56 8.16 1.62
N PRO A 94 2.72 8.78 1.39
CA PRO A 94 3.97 8.44 2.07
C PRO A 94 3.84 8.34 3.60
N PHE A 95 2.81 8.94 4.20
CA PHE A 95 2.51 8.87 5.62
C PHE A 95 2.49 7.43 6.18
N SER A 96 1.83 6.49 5.50
CA SER A 96 1.73 5.10 5.98
C SER A 96 3.10 4.41 6.11
N MET A 97 4.08 4.80 5.30
CA MET A 97 5.43 4.23 5.32
C MET A 97 6.40 4.91 6.29
N ARG A 98 5.96 5.92 7.05
CA ARG A 98 6.82 6.64 8.00
C ARG A 98 7.34 5.76 9.12
N ASP A 99 6.50 4.92 9.70
CA ASP A 99 6.90 4.11 10.84
C ASP A 99 7.93 3.04 10.42
N PRO A 100 7.69 2.24 9.36
CA PRO A 100 8.71 1.33 8.84
C PRO A 100 9.99 2.05 8.41
N ALA A 101 9.87 3.21 7.75
CA ALA A 101 11.04 3.97 7.30
C ALA A 101 11.93 4.44 8.46
N ARG A 102 11.33 4.94 9.55
CA ARG A 102 12.07 5.34 10.75
C ARG A 102 12.74 4.16 11.44
N ALA A 103 12.04 3.03 11.55
CA ALA A 103 12.60 1.82 12.13
C ALA A 103 13.78 1.27 11.30
N LEU A 104 13.68 1.32 9.96
CA LEU A 104 14.78 0.95 9.06
C LEU A 104 15.95 1.95 9.14
N GLN A 105 15.68 3.25 9.19
CA GLN A 105 16.73 4.26 9.39
C GLN A 105 17.49 4.02 10.70
N ALA A 106 16.78 3.78 11.81
CA ALA A 106 17.37 3.46 13.10
C ALA A 106 18.21 2.16 13.07
N ALA A 107 17.91 1.25 12.13
CA ALA A 107 18.70 0.05 11.86
C ALA A 107 19.84 0.26 10.84
N CYS A 108 20.19 1.52 10.55
CA CYS A 108 21.26 1.96 9.66
C CYS A 108 21.02 1.67 8.17
N TYR A 109 19.77 1.80 7.71
CA TYR A 109 19.42 1.76 6.28
C TYR A 109 19.14 3.15 5.74
N HIS A 110 19.55 3.40 4.49
CA HIS A 110 19.16 4.59 3.73
C HIS A 110 17.77 4.34 3.15
N VAL A 111 16.78 5.11 3.56
CA VAL A 111 15.38 4.87 3.17
C VAL A 111 14.85 6.02 2.32
N ARG A 112 14.18 5.69 1.21
CA ARG A 112 13.39 6.64 0.43
C ARG A 112 11.94 6.17 0.38
N VAL A 113 11.01 7.10 0.52
CA VAL A 113 9.58 6.86 0.36
C VAL A 113 9.04 7.78 -0.72
N ILE A 114 8.44 7.19 -1.75
CA ILE A 114 7.89 7.93 -2.89
C ILE A 114 6.39 8.20 -2.74
N LEU A 115 5.94 9.25 -3.42
CA LEU A 115 4.53 9.58 -3.61
C LEU A 115 4.07 9.07 -4.98
N LEU A 116 3.08 8.20 -5.00
CA LEU A 116 2.50 7.70 -6.25
C LEU A 116 1.61 8.77 -6.93
N PRO A 117 1.59 8.82 -8.27
CA PRO A 117 0.69 9.68 -9.03
C PRO A 117 -0.78 9.59 -8.56
N GLY A 118 -1.46 10.75 -8.50
CA GLY A 118 -2.86 10.89 -8.05
C GLY A 118 -3.08 10.87 -6.53
N HIS A 119 -2.02 10.69 -5.73
CA HIS A 119 -2.10 10.65 -4.28
C HIS A 119 -1.61 11.94 -3.62
N GLY A 120 -1.94 12.11 -2.34
CA GLY A 120 -1.53 13.27 -1.53
C GLY A 120 -2.26 14.58 -1.83
N THR A 121 -3.04 14.64 -2.92
CA THR A 121 -3.79 15.82 -3.36
C THR A 121 -5.26 15.75 -2.98
N ARG A 122 -6.09 15.16 -3.85
CA ARG A 122 -7.53 14.91 -3.70
C ARG A 122 -7.89 13.61 -4.42
N MET A 123 -8.93 12.93 -3.95
CA MET A 123 -9.30 11.61 -4.47
C MET A 123 -9.73 11.60 -5.94
N GLU A 124 -10.24 12.71 -6.47
CA GLU A 124 -10.62 12.86 -7.87
C GLU A 124 -9.41 12.73 -8.82
N ASP A 125 -8.20 13.05 -8.35
CA ASP A 125 -7.00 12.95 -9.19
C ASP A 125 -6.65 11.48 -9.49
N LEU A 126 -7.23 10.50 -8.78
CA LEU A 126 -7.12 9.08 -9.10
C LEU A 126 -8.01 8.63 -10.27
N LEU A 127 -8.94 9.45 -10.76
CA LEU A 127 -9.85 9.08 -11.85
C LEU A 127 -9.13 8.84 -13.18
N SER A 128 -8.01 9.53 -13.41
CA SER A 128 -7.28 9.50 -14.67
C SER A 128 -5.89 8.87 -14.59
N VAL A 129 -5.53 8.30 -13.44
CA VAL A 129 -4.21 7.69 -13.25
C VAL A 129 -4.28 6.20 -13.56
N SER A 130 -3.30 5.71 -14.30
CA SER A 130 -3.19 4.30 -14.68
C SER A 130 -2.20 3.55 -13.78
N ARG A 131 -2.26 2.20 -13.80
CA ARG A 131 -1.22 1.39 -13.15
C ARG A 131 0.16 1.57 -13.78
N ASP A 132 0.23 1.96 -15.04
CA ASP A 132 1.50 2.18 -15.73
C ASP A 132 2.18 3.48 -15.27
N ASP A 133 1.43 4.52 -14.92
CA ASP A 133 1.96 5.72 -14.24
C ASP A 133 2.60 5.37 -12.88
N TRP A 134 1.97 4.46 -12.13
CA TRP A 134 2.50 3.97 -10.86
C TRP A 134 3.76 3.11 -11.05
N ARG A 135 3.76 2.21 -12.05
CA ARG A 135 4.94 1.42 -12.44
C ARG A 135 6.11 2.28 -12.82
N ASP A 136 5.88 3.28 -13.67
CA ASP A 136 6.90 4.21 -14.13
C ASP A 136 7.51 4.98 -12.96
N SER A 137 6.66 5.49 -12.05
CA SER A 137 7.14 6.19 -10.86
C SER A 137 7.99 5.29 -9.96
N PHE A 138 7.54 4.07 -9.68
CA PHE A 138 8.27 3.13 -8.82
C PHE A 138 9.60 2.71 -9.46
N ARG A 139 9.57 2.34 -10.75
CA ARG A 139 10.76 1.91 -11.51
C ARG A 139 11.79 3.02 -11.59
N ASN A 140 11.39 4.24 -11.98
CA ASN A 140 12.32 5.36 -12.12
C ASN A 140 12.99 5.71 -10.78
N ALA A 141 12.22 5.67 -9.68
CA ALA A 141 12.76 5.88 -8.34
C ALA A 141 13.74 4.78 -7.92
N ALA A 142 13.42 3.50 -8.19
CA ALA A 142 14.28 2.37 -7.85
C ALA A 142 15.58 2.36 -8.67
N ASP A 143 15.46 2.59 -9.98
CA ASP A 143 16.61 2.65 -10.90
C ASP A 143 17.54 3.81 -10.54
N GLN A 144 16.98 4.96 -10.20
CA GLN A 144 17.78 6.10 -9.77
C GLN A 144 18.45 5.85 -8.42
N PHE A 145 17.72 5.29 -7.45
CA PHE A 145 18.27 5.01 -6.12
C PHE A 145 19.36 3.93 -6.16
N SER A 146 19.24 2.93 -7.04
CA SER A 146 20.24 1.88 -7.24
C SER A 146 21.63 2.41 -7.60
N LYS A 147 21.71 3.63 -8.16
CA LYS A 147 22.98 4.29 -8.52
C LYS A 147 23.67 4.94 -7.31
N GLU A 148 22.94 5.14 -6.21
CA GLU A 148 23.42 5.84 -5.02
C GLU A 148 23.77 4.89 -3.86
N VAL A 149 23.30 3.65 -3.91
CA VAL A 149 23.50 2.63 -2.88
C VAL A 149 24.24 1.41 -3.43
N ASP A 150 24.93 0.69 -2.55
CA ASP A 150 25.69 -0.49 -2.95
C ASP A 150 24.81 -1.76 -2.96
N VAL A 151 23.70 -1.74 -2.21
CA VAL A 151 22.72 -2.83 -2.12
C VAL A 151 21.32 -2.22 -2.07
N LEU A 152 20.42 -2.64 -2.95
CA LEU A 152 19.05 -2.15 -3.00
C LEU A 152 18.05 -3.21 -2.50
N TYR A 153 17.21 -2.81 -1.55
CA TYR A 153 15.93 -3.47 -1.25
C TYR A 153 14.79 -2.59 -1.75
N VAL A 154 13.69 -3.23 -2.14
CA VAL A 154 12.45 -2.55 -2.49
C VAL A 154 11.32 -3.06 -1.61
N GLY A 155 10.31 -2.23 -1.38
CA GLY A 155 9.20 -2.61 -0.53
C GLY A 155 8.02 -1.66 -0.61
N GLY A 156 6.98 -1.97 0.15
CA GLY A 156 5.82 -1.11 0.21
C GLY A 156 4.59 -1.80 0.80
N PHE A 157 3.54 -1.01 0.93
CA PHE A 157 2.25 -1.42 1.45
C PHE A 157 1.20 -1.56 0.35
N SER A 158 0.41 -2.63 0.38
CA SER A 158 -0.74 -2.83 -0.52
C SER A 158 -0.33 -2.71 -1.99
N THR A 159 -0.90 -1.76 -2.75
CA THR A 159 -0.49 -1.44 -4.12
C THR A 159 1.01 -1.18 -4.26
N GLY A 160 1.61 -0.44 -3.32
CA GLY A 160 3.06 -0.20 -3.29
C GLY A 160 3.87 -1.47 -3.05
N GLY A 161 3.33 -2.41 -2.27
CA GLY A 161 3.90 -3.76 -2.11
C GLY A 161 3.84 -4.56 -3.40
N THR A 162 2.73 -4.48 -4.14
CA THR A 162 2.58 -5.15 -5.45
C THR A 162 3.56 -4.59 -6.49
N LEU A 163 3.74 -3.27 -6.55
CA LEU A 163 4.73 -2.61 -7.42
C LEU A 163 6.16 -3.02 -7.04
N ALA A 164 6.48 -3.05 -5.75
CA ALA A 164 7.78 -3.50 -5.27
C ALA A 164 8.06 -4.96 -5.64
N ALA A 165 7.07 -5.84 -5.50
CA ALA A 165 7.17 -7.24 -5.89
C ALA A 165 7.42 -7.39 -7.40
N GLU A 166 6.70 -6.63 -8.23
CA GLU A 166 6.90 -6.62 -9.68
C GLU A 166 8.30 -6.15 -10.08
N TYR A 167 8.76 -5.03 -9.53
CA TYR A 167 10.10 -4.50 -9.80
C TYR A 167 11.17 -5.51 -9.38
N ALA A 168 11.01 -6.10 -8.19
CA ALA A 168 11.92 -7.11 -7.66
C ALA A 168 11.97 -8.36 -8.55
N TRP A 169 10.82 -8.80 -9.07
CA TRP A 169 10.77 -9.96 -9.97
C TRP A 169 11.48 -9.71 -11.29
N ASN A 170 11.25 -8.54 -11.90
CA ASN A 170 11.87 -8.16 -13.17
C ASN A 170 13.37 -7.87 -13.02
N ASN A 171 13.82 -7.51 -11.82
CA ASN A 171 15.20 -7.10 -11.55
C ASN A 171 15.87 -7.96 -10.45
N ALA A 172 15.57 -9.27 -10.41
CA ALA A 172 16.00 -10.15 -9.34
C ALA A 172 17.53 -10.27 -9.15
N SER A 173 18.33 -9.88 -10.14
CA SER A 173 19.80 -9.79 -10.04
C SER A 173 20.31 -8.44 -9.52
N ALA A 174 19.49 -7.40 -9.54
CA ALA A 174 19.85 -6.04 -9.14
C ALA A 174 19.32 -5.64 -7.74
N VAL A 175 18.32 -6.37 -7.21
CA VAL A 175 17.82 -6.19 -5.85
C VAL A 175 18.27 -7.34 -4.94
N ALA A 176 18.52 -7.03 -3.66
CA ALA A 176 18.87 -8.02 -2.64
C ALA A 176 17.64 -8.70 -2.01
N GLY A 177 16.45 -8.10 -2.18
CA GLY A 177 15.19 -8.68 -1.73
C GLY A 177 14.04 -7.67 -1.70
N ALA A 178 12.86 -8.16 -1.33
CA ALA A 178 11.65 -7.34 -1.19
C ALA A 178 11.04 -7.41 0.22
N ILE A 179 10.45 -6.30 0.69
CA ILE A 179 9.75 -6.18 1.99
C ILE A 179 8.32 -5.70 1.74
N LEU A 180 7.35 -6.58 1.91
CA LEU A 180 5.97 -6.36 1.50
C LEU A 180 5.05 -6.34 2.72
N PHE A 181 4.29 -5.25 2.88
CA PHE A 181 3.25 -5.14 3.89
C PHE A 181 1.89 -5.30 3.22
N SER A 182 1.11 -6.32 3.60
CA SER A 182 -0.21 -6.65 3.06
C SER A 182 -0.33 -6.43 1.54
N PRO A 183 0.55 -7.04 0.71
CA PRO A 183 0.58 -6.76 -0.73
C PRO A 183 -0.75 -7.10 -1.41
N SER A 184 -1.17 -6.30 -2.38
CA SER A 184 -2.42 -6.51 -3.09
C SER A 184 -2.22 -7.45 -4.28
N PHE A 185 -2.22 -8.77 -4.04
CA PHE A 185 -2.23 -9.79 -5.10
C PHE A 185 -3.63 -10.22 -5.53
N LYS A 186 -4.63 -9.93 -4.72
CA LYS A 186 -6.06 -10.00 -5.04
C LYS A 186 -6.83 -9.12 -4.07
N ILE A 187 -7.74 -8.30 -4.58
CA ILE A 187 -8.66 -7.52 -3.76
C ILE A 187 -9.72 -8.48 -3.19
N ASN A 188 -10.05 -8.35 -1.91
CA ASN A 188 -11.08 -9.14 -1.28
C ASN A 188 -12.45 -8.56 -1.65
N SER A 189 -13.01 -8.95 -2.79
CA SER A 189 -14.36 -8.49 -3.17
C SER A 189 -15.21 -9.60 -3.77
N GLY A 190 -16.46 -9.72 -3.30
CA GLY A 190 -17.50 -10.53 -3.96
C GLY A 190 -17.95 -9.96 -5.32
N ILE A 191 -17.35 -8.85 -5.78
CA ILE A 191 -17.72 -8.07 -6.97
C ILE A 191 -16.59 -8.09 -8.02
N ASP A 192 -15.51 -8.85 -7.80
CA ASP A 192 -14.27 -8.89 -8.61
C ASP A 192 -14.49 -8.96 -10.13
N TRP A 193 -15.59 -9.57 -10.59
CA TRP A 193 -15.89 -9.75 -12.01
C TRP A 193 -16.55 -8.54 -12.71
N LEU A 194 -17.05 -7.55 -11.96
CA LEU A 194 -17.76 -6.38 -12.51
C LEU A 194 -16.93 -5.09 -12.52
N SER A 195 -15.84 -5.01 -11.75
CA SER A 195 -15.05 -3.77 -11.54
C SER A 195 -14.56 -3.07 -12.83
N PRO A 196 -13.95 -3.76 -13.82
CA PRO A 196 -13.43 -3.06 -15.01
C PRO A 196 -14.53 -2.51 -15.92
N TRP A 197 -15.68 -3.19 -16.00
CA TRP A 197 -16.81 -2.75 -16.82
C TRP A 197 -17.64 -1.67 -16.09
N LEU A 198 -17.74 -1.75 -14.76
CA LEU A 198 -18.36 -0.71 -13.94
C LEU A 198 -17.58 0.61 -13.97
N ALA A 199 -16.24 0.55 -14.03
CA ALA A 199 -15.40 1.74 -14.18
C ALA A 199 -15.70 2.56 -15.45
N LEU A 200 -16.28 1.95 -16.49
CA LEU A 200 -16.67 2.65 -17.72
C LEU A 200 -17.96 3.47 -17.59
N VAL A 201 -18.75 3.21 -16.53
CA VAL A 201 -20.10 3.77 -16.36
C VAL A 201 -20.32 4.45 -15.02
N LYS A 202 -19.46 4.21 -14.02
CA LYS A 202 -19.61 4.72 -12.65
C LYS A 202 -18.26 5.02 -12.02
N ASP A 203 -18.07 6.29 -11.66
CA ASP A 203 -16.81 6.78 -11.07
C ASP A 203 -16.66 6.44 -9.58
N TRP A 204 -17.77 6.36 -8.82
CA TRP A 204 -17.77 6.22 -7.35
C TRP A 204 -18.80 5.21 -6.89
N LEU A 205 -18.40 4.18 -6.13
CA LEU A 205 -19.36 3.27 -5.47
C LEU A 205 -20.03 3.96 -4.29
N ASP A 206 -19.23 4.60 -3.45
CA ASP A 206 -19.59 5.51 -2.36
C ASP A 206 -18.65 6.73 -2.41
N PHE A 207 -19.13 7.89 -1.96
CA PHE A 207 -18.38 9.15 -1.96
C PHE A 207 -18.51 9.84 -0.60
N TYR A 208 -17.41 9.87 0.14
CA TYR A 208 -17.26 10.56 1.41
C TYR A 208 -16.12 11.56 1.31
N VAL A 209 -16.32 12.74 1.87
CA VAL A 209 -15.26 13.75 1.96
C VAL A 209 -14.23 13.28 2.98
N SER A 210 -12.94 13.42 2.64
CA SER A 210 -11.85 13.12 3.57
C SER A 210 -11.87 14.06 4.78
N ASP A 211 -11.89 13.45 5.96
CA ASP A 211 -11.58 14.03 7.28
C ASP A 211 -10.14 13.71 7.73
N ASP A 212 -9.46 12.83 7.00
CA ASP A 212 -8.07 12.43 7.22
C ASP A 212 -7.09 13.14 6.27
N PHE A 213 -6.12 13.90 6.80
CA PHE A 213 -5.20 14.66 5.96
C PHE A 213 -4.21 13.80 5.18
N ALA A 214 -3.99 12.56 5.63
CA ALA A 214 -2.99 11.64 5.11
C ALA A 214 -3.57 10.62 4.11
N LYS A 215 -4.90 10.43 4.09
CA LYS A 215 -5.57 9.37 3.32
C LYS A 215 -6.90 9.82 2.72
N TYR A 216 -7.23 9.29 1.55
CA TYR A 216 -8.55 9.50 0.95
C TYR A 216 -9.62 8.62 1.60
N ALA A 217 -10.77 9.22 1.92
CA ALA A 217 -11.94 8.52 2.46
C ALA A 217 -12.68 7.69 1.40
N SER A 218 -12.53 8.01 0.12
CA SER A 218 -13.14 7.28 -0.98
C SER A 218 -12.15 7.01 -2.11
N ILE A 219 -12.39 5.92 -2.82
CA ILE A 219 -11.54 5.46 -3.91
C ILE A 219 -12.40 5.36 -5.17
N PRO A 220 -12.02 6.04 -6.26
CA PRO A 220 -12.78 5.94 -7.49
C PRO A 220 -12.65 4.56 -8.12
N VAL A 221 -13.73 4.08 -8.74
CA VAL A 221 -13.82 2.75 -9.36
C VAL A 221 -12.75 2.53 -10.43
N PRO A 222 -12.41 3.50 -11.31
CA PRO A 222 -11.27 3.38 -12.23
C PRO A 222 -9.96 3.00 -11.53
N ALA A 223 -9.65 3.60 -10.39
CA ALA A 223 -8.41 3.31 -9.66
C ALA A 223 -8.43 1.91 -9.03
N ILE A 224 -9.60 1.46 -8.53
CA ILE A 224 -9.79 0.07 -8.08
C ILE A 224 -9.56 -0.91 -9.23
N ALA A 225 -10.07 -0.59 -10.43
CA ALA A 225 -9.88 -1.42 -11.62
C ALA A 225 -8.40 -1.51 -12.04
N GLU A 226 -7.64 -0.41 -11.93
CA GLU A 226 -6.20 -0.41 -12.19
C GLU A 226 -5.42 -1.27 -11.19
N VAL A 227 -5.74 -1.21 -9.89
CA VAL A 227 -5.16 -2.13 -8.91
C VAL A 227 -5.54 -3.57 -9.20
N TYR A 228 -6.80 -3.87 -9.53
CA TYR A 228 -7.20 -5.23 -9.89
C TYR A 228 -6.39 -5.81 -11.07
N LYS A 229 -6.18 -5.00 -12.12
CA LYS A 229 -5.35 -5.40 -13.27
C LYS A 229 -3.89 -5.63 -12.84
N LEU A 230 -3.31 -4.69 -12.09
CA LEU A 230 -1.95 -4.80 -11.56
C LEU A 230 -1.78 -6.07 -10.72
N SER A 231 -2.67 -6.30 -9.75
CA SER A 231 -2.67 -7.50 -8.89
C SER A 231 -2.68 -8.79 -9.70
N LYS A 232 -3.51 -8.86 -10.74
CA LYS A 232 -3.60 -10.03 -11.62
C LYS A 232 -2.33 -10.24 -12.44
N GLU A 233 -1.79 -9.17 -13.02
CA GLU A 233 -0.56 -9.18 -13.84
C GLU A 233 0.64 -9.63 -12.99
N VAL A 234 0.82 -9.04 -11.81
CA VAL A 234 1.93 -9.35 -10.90
C VAL A 234 1.81 -10.74 -10.30
N ARG A 235 0.59 -11.17 -9.95
CA ARG A 235 0.36 -12.56 -9.52
C ARG A 235 0.78 -13.56 -10.60
N GLY A 236 0.39 -13.31 -11.85
CA GLY A 236 0.83 -14.13 -12.99
C GLY A 236 2.35 -14.14 -13.14
N LEU A 237 2.98 -12.96 -13.15
CA LEU A 237 4.43 -12.80 -13.23
C LEU A 237 5.18 -13.65 -12.18
N ILE A 238 4.70 -13.64 -10.93
CA ILE A 238 5.34 -14.34 -9.82
C ILE A 238 5.15 -15.86 -9.90
N LEU A 239 3.95 -16.31 -10.23
CA LEU A 239 3.63 -17.74 -10.29
C LEU A 239 4.15 -18.43 -11.56
N ASP A 240 4.25 -17.70 -12.68
CA ASP A 240 4.75 -18.23 -13.95
C ASP A 240 6.29 -18.33 -13.97
N ASP A 241 7.00 -17.52 -13.17
CA ASP A 241 8.46 -17.55 -13.03
C ASP A 241 8.88 -17.52 -11.54
N PRO A 242 8.76 -18.63 -10.79
CA PRO A 242 9.16 -18.69 -9.39
C PRO A 242 10.66 -18.41 -9.18
N LYS A 243 11.00 -17.55 -8.21
CA LYS A 243 12.39 -17.11 -7.96
C LYS A 243 12.87 -17.38 -6.54
N LYS A 244 14.18 -17.56 -6.42
CA LYS A 244 14.89 -17.67 -5.13
C LYS A 244 15.20 -16.32 -4.48
N LEU A 245 14.70 -15.22 -5.05
CA LEU A 245 14.87 -13.88 -4.49
C LEU A 245 14.31 -13.85 -3.06
N PRO A 246 15.06 -13.36 -2.05
CA PRO A 246 14.55 -13.24 -0.70
C PRO A 246 13.38 -12.26 -0.63
N VAL A 247 12.24 -12.70 -0.09
CA VAL A 247 11.07 -11.84 0.14
C VAL A 247 10.60 -11.97 1.58
N TYR A 248 10.34 -10.85 2.23
CA TYR A 248 9.65 -10.78 3.51
C TYR A 248 8.23 -10.25 3.30
N ILE A 249 7.22 -11.00 3.73
CA ILE A 249 5.82 -10.54 3.75
C ILE A 249 5.35 -10.40 5.19
N ALA A 250 4.68 -9.30 5.53
CA ALA A 250 3.88 -9.17 6.75
C ALA A 250 2.44 -8.83 6.38
N MET A 251 1.46 -9.57 6.88
CA MET A 251 0.05 -9.36 6.55
C MET A 251 -0.88 -9.77 7.68
N SER A 252 -2.12 -9.29 7.61
CA SER A 252 -3.21 -9.80 8.44
C SER A 252 -3.99 -10.87 7.67
N GLN A 253 -4.35 -11.97 8.34
CA GLN A 253 -5.29 -12.95 7.83
C GLN A 253 -6.73 -12.42 7.88
N ASP A 254 -7.02 -11.54 8.84
CA ASP A 254 -8.32 -10.90 9.06
C ASP A 254 -8.68 -9.82 8.02
N ASP A 255 -7.75 -9.53 7.11
CA ASP A 255 -7.82 -8.45 6.11
C ASP A 255 -9.09 -8.53 5.23
N GLN A 256 -9.93 -7.51 5.35
CA GLN A 256 -11.15 -7.38 4.55
C GLN A 256 -10.93 -6.60 3.23
N THR A 257 -9.70 -6.17 2.95
CA THR A 257 -9.33 -5.38 1.75
C THR A 257 -8.64 -6.24 0.70
N VAL A 258 -7.71 -7.10 1.11
CA VAL A 258 -7.01 -8.04 0.23
C VAL A 258 -7.19 -9.48 0.69
N ASP A 259 -7.22 -10.40 -0.28
CA ASP A 259 -7.40 -11.83 -0.01
C ASP A 259 -6.08 -12.44 0.48
N SER A 260 -5.97 -12.62 1.80
CA SER A 260 -4.77 -13.13 2.46
C SER A 260 -4.42 -14.55 1.99
N SER A 261 -5.42 -15.39 1.68
CA SER A 261 -5.19 -16.76 1.20
C SER A 261 -4.46 -16.80 -0.15
N VAL A 262 -4.77 -15.86 -1.04
CA VAL A 262 -4.07 -15.72 -2.32
C VAL A 262 -2.65 -15.19 -2.12
N THR A 263 -2.41 -14.37 -1.10
CA THR A 263 -1.05 -13.95 -0.76
C THR A 263 -0.19 -15.12 -0.27
N GLU A 264 -0.76 -16.03 0.52
CA GLU A 264 -0.08 -17.28 0.90
C GLU A 264 0.22 -18.16 -0.32
N GLU A 265 -0.74 -18.31 -1.24
CA GLU A 265 -0.55 -19.07 -2.49
C GLU A 265 0.61 -18.51 -3.31
N VAL A 266 0.67 -17.18 -3.49
CA VAL A 266 1.75 -16.51 -4.23
C VAL A 266 3.11 -16.69 -3.55
N PHE A 267 3.15 -16.59 -2.22
CA PHE A 267 4.37 -16.80 -1.46
C PHE A 267 4.90 -18.23 -1.53
N ASP A 268 4.00 -19.21 -1.48
CA ASP A 268 4.38 -20.63 -1.54
C ASP A 268 4.72 -21.08 -2.95
N GLY A 269 4.00 -20.61 -3.97
CA GLY A 269 4.20 -20.99 -5.36
C GLY A 269 5.35 -20.25 -6.06
N GLY A 270 5.51 -18.95 -5.80
CA GLY A 270 6.44 -18.10 -6.53
C GLY A 270 7.69 -17.69 -5.74
N MET A 271 7.57 -17.44 -4.44
CA MET A 271 8.65 -16.86 -3.61
C MET A 271 9.54 -17.92 -2.95
N ILE A 272 10.12 -18.79 -3.77
CA ILE A 272 10.79 -20.04 -3.38
C ILE A 272 12.22 -19.87 -2.79
N GLY A 273 12.61 -18.65 -2.43
CA GLY A 273 13.88 -18.37 -1.75
C GLY A 273 13.91 -19.02 -0.36
N SER A 274 15.01 -19.70 -0.01
CA SER A 274 15.15 -20.33 1.32
C SER A 274 15.17 -19.33 2.47
N ASN A 275 15.52 -18.07 2.19
CA ASN A 275 15.50 -16.97 3.14
C ASN A 275 14.20 -16.14 3.07
N SER A 276 13.26 -16.49 2.20
CA SER A 276 11.95 -15.84 2.16
C SER A 276 11.15 -16.19 3.40
N ARG A 277 10.49 -15.19 3.99
CA ARG A 277 9.75 -15.30 5.25
C ARG A 277 8.41 -14.59 5.13
N MET A 278 7.42 -15.10 5.86
CA MET A 278 6.12 -14.49 6.00
C MET A 278 5.72 -14.42 7.46
N THR A 279 5.17 -13.29 7.87
CA THR A 279 4.55 -13.06 9.16
C THR A 279 3.06 -12.84 8.94
N VAL A 280 2.22 -13.68 9.55
CA VAL A 280 0.77 -13.62 9.45
C VAL A 280 0.19 -13.30 10.83
N TYR A 281 -0.64 -12.28 10.89
CA TYR A 281 -1.41 -11.92 12.08
C TYR A 281 -2.83 -12.47 11.94
N SER A 282 -3.30 -13.26 12.91
CA SER A 282 -4.58 -13.97 12.79
C SER A 282 -5.27 -14.12 14.14
N LYS A 283 -6.56 -13.76 14.23
CA LYS A 283 -7.35 -13.98 15.45
C LYS A 283 -7.82 -15.43 15.65
N GLU A 284 -7.87 -16.25 14.59
CA GLU A 284 -8.50 -17.60 14.62
C GLU A 284 -7.49 -18.75 14.76
N GLN A 285 -6.18 -18.47 14.64
CA GLN A 285 -5.09 -19.41 14.92
C GLN A 285 -5.15 -20.79 14.21
N GLU A 286 -5.70 -20.91 12.99
CA GLU A 286 -5.75 -22.21 12.30
C GLU A 286 -4.46 -22.63 11.55
N SER A 287 -3.51 -21.72 11.35
CA SER A 287 -2.24 -22.01 10.65
C SER A 287 -1.07 -22.06 11.64
N GLY A 288 -0.71 -23.27 12.11
CA GLY A 288 0.53 -23.47 12.85
C GLY A 288 1.74 -22.95 12.07
N SER A 289 2.74 -22.41 12.78
CA SER A 289 3.95 -21.87 12.14
C SER A 289 4.58 -22.91 11.20
N ARG A 290 4.73 -22.57 9.92
CA ARG A 290 5.41 -23.37 8.88
C ARG A 290 6.85 -22.88 8.75
N GLU A 291 7.73 -23.65 8.11
CA GLU A 291 9.18 -23.37 8.04
C GLU A 291 9.52 -21.91 7.64
N ARG A 292 8.73 -21.31 6.72
CA ARG A 292 8.89 -19.92 6.27
C ARG A 292 7.78 -18.97 6.73
N VAL A 293 6.77 -19.46 7.47
CA VAL A 293 5.57 -18.68 7.85
C VAL A 293 5.41 -18.69 9.36
N LYS A 294 5.53 -17.52 9.99
CA LYS A 294 5.30 -17.30 11.41
C LYS A 294 3.91 -16.71 11.61
N VAL A 295 3.13 -17.28 12.51
CA VAL A 295 1.76 -16.82 12.80
C VAL A 295 1.67 -16.26 14.21
N TYR A 296 1.10 -15.07 14.35
CA TYR A 296 0.87 -14.39 15.63
C TYR A 296 -0.63 -14.28 15.91
N ASN A 297 -1.02 -14.58 17.16
CA ASN A 297 -2.40 -14.40 17.60
C ASN A 297 -2.67 -12.93 17.87
N THR A 298 -3.78 -12.42 17.34
CA THR A 298 -4.22 -11.04 17.48
C THR A 298 -5.55 -10.89 18.23
N ASP A 299 -5.98 -11.91 18.97
CA ASP A 299 -6.96 -11.77 20.04
C ASP A 299 -6.24 -11.26 21.30
N TRP A 300 -6.29 -9.95 21.51
CA TRP A 300 -5.63 -9.27 22.61
C TRP A 300 -6.64 -8.48 23.46
N PRO A 301 -7.43 -9.16 24.30
CA PRO A 301 -8.43 -8.51 25.14
C PRO A 301 -7.81 -7.51 26.13
N GLN A 302 -6.55 -7.69 26.53
CA GLN A 302 -5.82 -6.75 27.39
C GLN A 302 -5.57 -5.39 26.72
N PHE A 303 -5.53 -5.36 25.38
CA PHE A 303 -5.40 -4.14 24.58
C PHE A 303 -6.73 -3.74 23.93
N ARG A 304 -7.82 -4.48 24.19
CA ARG A 304 -9.13 -4.34 23.51
C ARG A 304 -9.01 -4.44 21.99
N ILE A 305 -8.13 -5.33 21.52
CA ILE A 305 -7.90 -5.58 20.10
C ILE A 305 -8.40 -6.97 19.74
N LEU A 306 -9.14 -7.08 18.65
CA LEU A 306 -9.54 -8.34 18.04
C LEU A 306 -9.25 -8.32 16.54
N GLY A 307 -8.15 -8.95 16.15
CA GLY A 307 -7.68 -8.96 14.75
C GLY A 307 -6.94 -7.69 14.36
N LEU A 308 -6.16 -7.78 13.28
CA LEU A 308 -5.50 -6.62 12.66
C LEU A 308 -6.16 -6.28 11.32
N SER A 309 -6.26 -4.99 11.02
CA SER A 309 -6.76 -4.50 9.74
C SER A 309 -5.68 -4.51 8.66
N HIS A 310 -6.10 -4.33 7.40
CA HIS A 310 -5.22 -4.18 6.23
C HIS A 310 -4.04 -3.23 6.47
N MET A 311 -4.31 -2.06 7.06
CA MET A 311 -3.33 -0.98 7.22
C MET A 311 -2.54 -1.04 8.53
N SER A 312 -3.01 -1.81 9.51
CA SER A 312 -2.43 -1.78 10.86
C SER A 312 -1.09 -2.49 11.00
N VAL A 313 -0.82 -3.50 10.15
CA VAL A 313 0.32 -4.42 10.27
C VAL A 313 1.66 -3.69 10.46
N HIS A 314 1.84 -2.57 9.77
CA HIS A 314 3.09 -1.81 9.71
C HIS A 314 3.02 -0.45 10.43
N GLY A 315 1.94 -0.18 11.17
CA GLY A 315 1.77 1.04 11.94
C GLY A 315 2.32 0.91 13.36
N SER A 316 3.08 1.90 13.82
CA SER A 316 3.61 1.92 15.19
C SER A 316 2.54 2.35 16.20
N PRO A 317 2.43 1.71 17.37
CA PRO A 317 1.59 2.21 18.46
C PRO A 317 1.97 3.62 18.92
N ALA A 318 3.23 4.02 18.73
CA ALA A 318 3.74 5.34 19.08
C ALA A 318 3.49 6.42 18.00
N ASN A 319 2.82 6.08 16.89
CA ASN A 319 2.48 7.04 15.85
C ASN A 319 1.55 8.13 16.44
N PRO A 320 1.89 9.42 16.35
CA PRO A 320 1.12 10.48 17.02
C PRO A 320 -0.26 10.72 16.39
N TYR A 321 -0.51 10.18 15.20
CA TYR A 321 -1.77 10.37 14.49
C TYR A 321 -2.58 9.08 14.41
N TYR A 322 -1.97 7.97 13.98
CA TYR A 322 -2.64 6.67 13.82
C TYR A 322 -2.29 5.65 14.91
N GLY A 323 -1.49 6.01 15.92
CA GLY A 323 -1.09 5.08 16.98
C GLY A 323 -2.16 4.92 18.06
N GLU A 324 -1.81 4.19 19.12
CA GLU A 324 -2.71 3.87 20.23
C GLU A 324 -3.30 5.10 20.91
N ALA A 325 -2.46 6.11 21.12
CA ALA A 325 -2.85 7.42 21.65
C ALA A 325 -2.90 8.50 20.55
N GLY A 326 -3.08 8.08 19.30
CA GLY A 326 -3.09 8.96 18.13
C GLY A 326 -4.28 9.92 18.11
N GLU A 327 -4.10 11.07 17.47
CA GLU A 327 -5.16 12.08 17.32
C GLU A 327 -6.35 11.61 16.46
N TYR A 328 -6.14 10.63 15.58
CA TYR A 328 -7.14 10.19 14.60
C TYR A 328 -7.51 8.72 14.78
N ARG A 329 -8.80 8.45 14.69
CA ARG A 329 -9.38 7.12 14.86
C ARG A 329 -10.25 6.78 13.65
N ILE A 330 -10.10 5.57 13.14
CA ILE A 330 -10.77 5.17 11.90
C ILE A 330 -12.18 4.64 12.23
N CYS A 331 -13.15 5.54 12.19
CA CYS A 331 -14.56 5.26 12.48
C CYS A 331 -15.46 5.22 11.23
N ALA A 332 -14.86 5.08 10.03
CA ALA A 332 -15.55 5.18 8.75
C ALA A 332 -16.73 4.21 8.57
N TRP A 333 -16.77 3.10 9.31
CA TRP A 333 -17.90 2.15 9.31
C TRP A 333 -19.22 2.74 9.78
N HIS A 334 -19.15 3.82 10.55
CA HIS A 334 -20.27 4.44 11.25
C HIS A 334 -20.68 5.78 10.62
N LEU A 335 -20.11 6.18 9.48
CA LEU A 335 -20.39 7.48 8.83
C LEU A 335 -21.88 7.74 8.56
N ALA A 336 -22.70 6.70 8.41
CA ALA A 336 -24.14 6.81 8.22
C ALA A 336 -24.94 6.97 9.54
N ASP A 337 -24.32 6.74 10.70
CA ASP A 337 -24.91 6.82 12.04
C ASP A 337 -24.08 7.79 12.91
N GLU A 338 -24.47 9.07 12.88
CA GLU A 338 -23.74 10.15 13.53
C GLU A 338 -23.51 9.91 15.04
N PRO A 339 -24.51 9.49 15.86
CA PRO A 339 -24.26 9.11 17.25
C PRO A 339 -23.19 8.02 17.42
N LEU A 340 -23.23 6.97 16.58
CA LEU A 340 -22.29 5.87 16.66
C LEU A 340 -20.88 6.28 16.20
N TYR A 341 -20.79 7.12 15.16
CA TYR A 341 -19.53 7.72 14.70
C TYR A 341 -18.87 8.57 15.78
N GLN A 342 -19.63 9.47 16.42
CA GLN A 342 -19.11 10.30 17.53
C GLN A 342 -18.69 9.45 18.74
N THR A 343 -19.46 8.41 19.07
CA THR A 343 -19.11 7.48 20.16
C THR A 343 -17.84 6.71 19.83
N CYS A 344 -17.70 6.24 18.58
CA CYS A 344 -16.50 5.58 18.10
C CYS A 344 -15.25 6.46 18.29
N PHE A 345 -15.33 7.77 18.02
CA PHE A 345 -14.21 8.71 18.20
C PHE A 345 -13.88 9.01 19.67
N THR A 346 -14.90 9.20 20.50
CA THR A 346 -14.73 9.75 21.86
C THR A 346 -14.55 8.71 22.96
N ASP A 347 -14.99 7.47 22.75
CA ASP A 347 -14.92 6.44 23.78
C ASP A 347 -13.49 5.94 23.98
N MET A 348 -12.91 6.22 25.15
CA MET A 348 -11.56 5.77 25.51
C MET A 348 -11.49 4.29 25.84
N ASP A 349 -12.64 3.64 26.09
CA ASP A 349 -12.75 2.22 26.39
C ASP A 349 -13.17 1.36 25.18
N ASN A 350 -13.11 1.94 23.98
CA ASN A 350 -13.51 1.28 22.74
C ASN A 350 -12.62 0.06 22.39
N TRP A 351 -13.16 -0.81 21.54
CA TRP A 351 -12.44 -1.92 20.92
C TRP A 351 -11.95 -1.57 19.52
N PHE A 352 -10.85 -2.20 19.12
CA PHE A 352 -10.18 -2.01 17.84
C PHE A 352 -10.02 -3.34 17.10
N GLY A 353 -10.07 -3.32 15.77
CA GLY A 353 -9.81 -4.51 14.97
C GLY A 353 -10.11 -4.32 13.49
N GLU A 354 -10.24 -5.41 12.75
CA GLU A 354 -10.88 -5.41 11.43
C GLU A 354 -12.36 -5.78 11.57
N ARG A 355 -13.23 -5.22 10.72
CA ARG A 355 -14.69 -5.37 10.87
C ARG A 355 -15.09 -6.84 10.90
N SER A 356 -15.75 -7.25 11.97
CA SER A 356 -16.29 -8.61 12.11
C SER A 356 -17.40 -8.64 13.15
N ASP A 357 -18.28 -9.64 13.08
CA ASP A 357 -19.36 -9.81 14.06
C ASP A 357 -18.80 -9.95 15.48
N GLY A 358 -17.73 -10.74 15.65
CA GLY A 358 -17.05 -10.89 16.94
C GLY A 358 -16.51 -9.58 17.51
N LEU A 359 -16.03 -8.65 16.67
CA LEU A 359 -15.61 -7.32 17.13
C LEU A 359 -16.81 -6.45 17.54
N LEU A 360 -17.89 -6.48 16.75
CA LEU A 360 -19.09 -5.70 17.01
C LEU A 360 -19.87 -6.19 18.24
N GLU A 361 -19.74 -7.47 18.60
CA GLU A 361 -20.22 -8.01 19.88
C GLU A 361 -19.45 -7.44 21.08
N LYS A 362 -18.17 -7.10 20.92
CA LYS A 362 -17.37 -6.46 21.98
C LYS A 362 -17.64 -4.97 22.09
N SER A 363 -17.82 -4.29 20.95
CA SER A 363 -18.18 -2.88 20.90
C SER A 363 -18.96 -2.57 19.61
N PRO A 364 -20.23 -2.11 19.70
CA PRO A 364 -21.00 -1.76 18.51
C PRO A 364 -20.40 -0.55 17.75
N HIS A 365 -19.65 0.30 18.45
CA HIS A 365 -18.92 1.44 17.90
C HIS A 365 -17.42 1.17 17.75
N ALA A 366 -17.02 -0.10 17.62
CA ALA A 366 -15.61 -0.46 17.41
C ALA A 366 -14.97 0.32 16.26
N ALA A 367 -13.69 0.65 16.43
CA ALA A 367 -12.91 1.36 15.43
C ALA A 367 -12.04 0.40 14.62
N ARG A 368 -11.77 0.75 13.36
CA ARG A 368 -10.78 0.03 12.57
C ARG A 368 -9.38 0.33 13.11
N ILE A 369 -8.62 -0.70 13.45
CA ILE A 369 -7.28 -0.54 14.00
C ILE A 369 -6.29 -0.04 12.92
N SER A 370 -5.35 0.83 13.27
CA SER A 370 -4.33 1.38 12.36
C SER A 370 -2.88 1.20 12.85
N TRP A 371 -2.67 0.49 13.95
CA TRP A 371 -1.37 0.20 14.54
C TRP A 371 -1.27 -1.26 14.97
N ASN A 372 -0.04 -1.74 15.11
CA ASN A 372 0.27 -3.09 15.51
C ASN A 372 1.03 -3.06 16.84
N PRO A 373 0.47 -3.59 17.95
CA PRO A 373 1.17 -3.76 19.21
C PRO A 373 2.54 -4.45 19.09
N ASP A 374 2.70 -5.35 18.11
CA ASP A 374 3.94 -6.07 17.83
C ASP A 374 4.81 -5.39 16.75
N PHE A 375 4.60 -4.11 16.45
CA PHE A 375 5.34 -3.37 15.41
C PHE A 375 6.86 -3.46 15.58
N ASP A 376 7.38 -3.26 16.80
CA ASP A 376 8.81 -3.32 17.06
C ASP A 376 9.39 -4.72 16.82
N LEU A 377 8.62 -5.77 17.15
CA LEU A 377 8.99 -7.15 16.90
C LEU A 377 9.00 -7.46 15.39
N LEU A 378 7.99 -6.99 14.66
CA LEU A 378 7.94 -7.07 13.20
C LEU A 378 9.18 -6.43 12.56
N MET A 379 9.54 -5.22 12.98
CA MET A 379 10.69 -4.51 12.41
C MET A 379 12.02 -5.18 12.79
N GLN A 380 12.13 -5.78 13.98
CA GLN A 380 13.30 -6.61 14.33
C GLN A 380 13.43 -7.84 13.41
N ASP A 381 12.32 -8.53 13.12
CA ASP A 381 12.29 -9.68 12.22
C ASP A 381 12.69 -9.28 10.78
N ILE A 382 12.20 -8.13 10.29
CA ILE A 382 12.57 -7.56 8.98
C ILE A 382 14.06 -7.20 8.94
N VAL A 383 14.58 -6.51 9.96
CA VAL A 383 16.00 -6.15 10.03
C VAL A 383 16.89 -7.39 10.09
N SER A 384 16.45 -8.44 10.80
CA SER A 384 17.14 -9.73 10.81
C SER A 384 17.15 -10.37 9.42
N PHE A 385 16.00 -10.39 8.73
CA PHE A 385 15.89 -10.86 7.35
C PHE A 385 16.86 -10.12 6.43
N MET A 386 16.91 -8.79 6.48
CA MET A 386 17.81 -8.01 5.63
C MET A 386 19.28 -8.29 5.94
N ARG A 387 19.67 -8.38 7.22
CA ARG A 387 21.08 -8.61 7.62
C ARG A 387 21.66 -9.91 7.10
N VAL A 388 20.85 -10.96 6.97
CA VAL A 388 21.29 -12.27 6.47
C VAL A 388 21.51 -12.27 4.95
N ASN A 389 20.98 -11.27 4.24
CA ASN A 389 20.95 -11.21 2.78
C ASN A 389 21.79 -10.03 2.19
N LYS A 390 22.72 -9.43 2.96
CA LYS A 390 23.59 -8.29 2.56
C LYS A 390 24.87 -8.66 1.80
#